data_AF-A0A7S2CE69-F1
#
_entry.id   AF-A0A7S2CE69-F1
#
_cell.length_a   1.000
_cell.length_b   1.000
_cell.length_c   1.000
_cell.angle_alpha   90.00
_cell.angle_beta   90.00
_cell.angle_gamma   90.00
#
_symmetry.space_group_name_H-M   'P 1'
#
loop_
_entity.id
_entity.type
_entity.pdbx_description
1 polymer ?
#
loop_
_entity_poly.entity_id
_entity_poly.type
_entity_poly.pdbx_seq_one_letter_code
_entity_poly.pdbx_strand_id
1 'polypeptide(L)'
;DEETMFKTITTYYDIWMAPPLSTDRVKYYRDVLMPMILYDRLKLSLEIRGKSDLGSITKLEMVKILYRDILLEKKVLGHRKHKNIYDREMEVLDLRKRRRHKVAKKVTQEVVDLWEPLRHTQA
;
A
#
# COMPACT_ATOMS: atom_id res chain seq x y z
N ASP A 1 7.52 15.32 -3.51
CA ASP A 1 6.88 15.53 -4.82
C ASP A 1 5.60 14.71 -4.91
N GLU A 2 4.47 15.33 -5.23
CA GLU A 2 3.15 14.65 -5.30
C GLU A 2 3.05 13.72 -6.51
N GLU A 3 3.66 14.09 -7.63
CA GLU A 3 3.67 13.25 -8.84
C GLU A 3 4.30 11.89 -8.54
N THR A 4 5.46 11.90 -7.88
CA THR A 4 6.18 10.68 -7.48
C THR A 4 5.37 9.81 -6.52
N MET A 5 4.66 10.42 -5.56
CA MET A 5 3.79 9.70 -4.62
C MET A 5 2.66 8.98 -5.38
N PHE A 6 1.91 9.72 -6.20
CA PHE A 6 0.81 9.13 -6.95
C PHE A 6 1.28 8.07 -7.93
N LYS A 7 2.38 8.30 -8.64
CA LYS A 7 2.99 7.32 -9.53
C LYS A 7 3.37 6.04 -8.78
N THR A 8 4.00 6.16 -7.61
CA THR A 8 4.42 5.01 -6.80
C THR A 8 3.21 4.19 -6.37
N ILE A 9 2.16 4.84 -5.89
CA ILE A 9 0.96 4.18 -5.37
C ILE A 9 0.14 3.54 -6.49
N THR A 10 -0.04 4.23 -7.61
CA THR A 10 -0.74 3.67 -8.78
C THR A 10 0.02 2.50 -9.40
N THR A 11 1.36 2.54 -9.39
CA THR A 11 2.20 1.41 -9.82
C THR A 11 2.09 0.23 -8.86
N TYR A 12 2.07 0.49 -7.54
CA TYR A 12 1.92 -0.55 -6.52
C TYR A 12 0.61 -1.35 -6.71
N TYR A 13 -0.46 -0.69 -7.15
CA TYR A 13 -1.75 -1.34 -7.41
C TYR A 13 -1.94 -1.85 -8.84
N ASP A 14 -0.91 -1.77 -9.69
CA ASP A 14 -0.95 -2.19 -11.09
C ASP A 14 -2.03 -1.47 -11.91
N ILE A 15 -2.22 -0.17 -11.66
CA ILE A 15 -3.16 0.70 -12.38
C ILE A 15 -2.49 1.92 -12.99
N TRP A 16 -1.16 2.00 -12.91
CA TRP A 16 -0.43 3.15 -13.45
C TRP A 16 -0.57 3.17 -14.98
N MET A 17 -0.95 4.33 -15.49
CA MET A 17 -0.99 4.62 -16.91
C MET A 17 -0.35 5.99 -17.13
N ALA A 18 0.38 6.13 -18.23
CA ALA A 18 0.95 7.42 -18.60
C ALA A 18 -0.18 8.44 -18.86
N PRO A 19 -0.05 9.70 -18.39
CA PRO A 19 -0.99 10.75 -18.71
C PRO A 19 -0.95 11.06 -20.21
N PRO A 20 -2.08 11.44 -20.84
CA PRO A 20 -2.10 11.94 -22.21
C PRO A 20 -1.16 13.15 -22.39
N LEU A 21 -0.61 13.32 -23.59
CA LEU A 21 0.49 14.25 -23.92
C LEU A 21 0.29 15.73 -23.51
N SER A 22 -0.94 16.16 -23.25
CA SER A 22 -1.32 17.54 -22.89
C SER A 22 -1.97 17.69 -21.51
N THR A 23 -2.05 16.62 -20.71
CA THR A 23 -2.73 16.66 -19.41
C THR A 23 -1.72 16.90 -18.28
N ASP A 24 -2.07 17.77 -17.33
CA ASP A 24 -1.33 17.91 -16.08
C ASP A 24 -1.24 16.54 -15.38
N ARG A 25 -0.02 16.07 -15.12
CA ARG A 25 0.22 14.71 -14.62
C ARG A 25 -0.36 14.49 -13.24
N VAL A 26 -0.21 15.48 -12.35
CA VAL A 26 -0.69 15.39 -10.97
C VAL A 26 -2.20 15.35 -10.97
N LYS A 27 -2.84 16.21 -11.78
CA LYS A 27 -4.29 16.22 -11.96
C LYS A 27 -4.80 14.88 -12.53
N TYR A 28 -4.15 14.35 -13.58
CA TYR A 28 -4.51 13.06 -14.15
C TYR A 28 -4.44 11.94 -13.11
N TYR A 29 -3.33 11.85 -12.36
CA TYR A 29 -3.21 10.82 -11.34
C TYR A 29 -4.25 10.98 -10.24
N ARG A 30 -4.46 12.20 -9.74
CA ARG A 30 -5.40 12.49 -8.65
C ARG A 30 -6.86 12.26 -9.03
N ASP A 31 -7.27 12.69 -10.22
CA ASP A 31 -8.68 12.74 -10.61
C ASP A 31 -9.10 11.49 -11.40
N VAL A 32 -8.16 10.78 -12.03
CA VAL A 32 -8.46 9.59 -12.85
C VAL A 32 -7.98 8.30 -12.18
N LEU A 33 -6.70 8.20 -11.82
CA LEU A 33 -6.14 6.94 -11.31
C LEU A 33 -6.44 6.68 -9.84
N MET A 34 -6.31 7.70 -8.99
CA MET A 34 -6.53 7.55 -7.54
C MET A 34 -7.95 7.07 -7.19
N PRO A 35 -9.02 7.50 -7.87
CA PRO A 35 -10.36 6.95 -7.66
C PRO A 35 -10.46 5.44 -7.89
N MET A 36 -9.69 4.87 -8.82
CA MET A 36 -9.69 3.43 -9.12
C MET A 36 -9.17 2.57 -7.96
N ILE A 37 -8.41 3.15 -7.02
CA ILE A 37 -7.93 2.44 -5.84
C ILE A 37 -9.06 2.37 -4.80
N LEU A 38 -9.57 1.18 -4.51
CA LEU A 38 -10.62 1.02 -3.50
C LEU A 38 -10.12 1.39 -2.10
N TYR A 39 -10.96 2.09 -1.33
CA TYR A 39 -10.63 2.50 0.05
C TYR A 39 -10.30 1.29 0.92
N ASP A 40 -11.09 0.22 0.84
CA ASP A 40 -10.87 -1.01 1.60
C ASP A 40 -9.54 -1.69 1.25
N ARG A 41 -9.07 -1.54 0.01
CA ARG A 41 -7.76 -2.08 -0.41
C ARG A 41 -6.64 -1.31 0.27
N LEU A 42 -6.70 0.02 0.27
CA LEU A 42 -5.76 0.88 1.03
C LEU A 42 -5.78 0.56 2.52
N LYS A 43 -6.98 0.39 3.08
CA LYS A 43 -7.14 0.04 4.50
C LYS A 43 -6.44 -1.26 4.81
N LEU A 44 -6.65 -2.29 3.99
CA LEU A 44 -5.98 -3.57 4.17
C LEU A 44 -4.46 -3.43 4.09
N SER A 45 -3.93 -2.73 3.09
CA SER A 45 -2.47 -2.55 2.94
C SER A 45 -1.85 -1.90 4.18
N LEU A 46 -2.57 -1.01 4.86
CA LEU A 46 -2.11 -0.39 6.11
C LEU A 46 -2.30 -1.32 7.32
N GLU A 47 -3.44 -2.03 7.41
CA GLU A 47 -3.71 -3.01 8.46
C GLU A 47 -2.63 -4.09 8.53
N ILE A 48 -2.22 -4.65 7.40
CA ILE A 48 -1.19 -5.71 7.38
C ILE A 48 0.19 -5.21 7.80
N ARG A 49 0.42 -3.90 7.74
CA ARG A 49 1.63 -3.22 8.24
C ARG A 49 1.51 -2.84 9.72
N GLY A 50 0.46 -3.30 10.39
CA GLY A 50 0.18 -3.03 11.80
C GLY A 50 -0.47 -1.67 12.07
N LYS A 51 -1.00 -0.97 11.06
CA LYS A 51 -1.66 0.32 11.20
C LYS A 51 -3.18 0.14 11.15
N SER A 52 -3.74 -0.61 12.10
CA SER A 52 -5.17 -0.91 12.17
C SER A 52 -6.02 0.24 12.71
N ASP A 53 -5.44 1.09 13.57
CA ASP A 53 -6.17 2.08 14.37
C ASP A 53 -6.05 3.49 13.80
N LEU A 54 -6.26 3.63 12.49
CA LEU A 54 -6.05 4.89 11.78
C LEU A 54 -7.18 5.93 12.00
N GLY A 55 -8.18 5.63 12.84
CA GLY A 55 -9.31 6.52 13.07
C GLY A 55 -10.03 6.92 11.78
N SER A 56 -10.62 8.12 11.77
CA SER A 56 -11.23 8.72 10.58
C SER A 56 -10.20 9.56 9.81
N ILE A 57 -9.39 8.88 8.99
CA ILE A 57 -8.49 9.52 8.02
C ILE A 57 -9.05 9.44 6.61
N THR A 58 -8.69 10.43 5.79
CA THR A 58 -9.06 10.51 4.39
C THR A 58 -8.28 9.48 3.55
N LYS A 59 -8.84 9.11 2.40
CA LYS A 59 -8.15 8.25 1.41
C LYS A 59 -6.79 8.83 1.01
N LEU A 60 -6.67 10.16 0.91
CA LEU A 60 -5.41 10.82 0.56
C LEU A 60 -4.35 10.68 1.68
N GLU A 61 -4.76 10.73 2.94
CA GLU A 61 -3.86 10.49 4.07
C GLU A 61 -3.37 9.04 4.10
N MET A 62 -4.26 8.07 3.85
CA MET A 62 -3.88 6.66 3.71
C MET A 62 -2.83 6.45 2.63
N VAL A 63 -2.99 7.14 1.50
CA VAL A 63 -2.05 7.10 0.36
C VAL A 63 -0.70 7.68 0.75
N LYS A 64 -0.68 8.80 1.48
CA LYS A 64 0.56 9.40 2.00
C LYS A 64 1.28 8.47 2.97
N ILE A 65 0.54 7.81 3.87
CA ILE A 65 1.11 6.84 4.83
C ILE A 65 1.68 5.65 4.07
N LEU A 66 0.90 5.03 3.18
CA LEU A 66 1.34 3.88 2.40
C LEU A 66 2.55 4.20 1.53
N TYR A 67 2.62 5.41 0.95
CA TYR A 67 3.77 5.84 0.17
C TYR A 67 5.05 5.89 1.01
N ARG A 68 4.98 6.47 2.21
CA ARG A 68 6.12 6.52 3.13
C ARG A 68 6.56 5.11 3.54
N ASP A 69 5.58 4.24 3.80
CA ASP A 69 5.83 2.84 4.14
C ASP A 69 6.53 2.09 3.00
N ILE A 70 6.08 2.24 1.75
CA ILE A 70 6.72 1.63 0.57
C ILE A 70 8.16 2.12 0.39
N LEU A 71 8.40 3.42 0.57
CA LEU A 71 9.76 3.97 0.50
C LEU A 71 10.66 3.38 1.58
N LEU A 72 10.15 3.29 2.81
CA LEU A 72 10.88 2.74 3.95
C LEU A 72 11.19 1.26 3.76
N GLU A 73 10.20 0.45 3.34
CA GLU A 73 10.37 -0.96 3.01
C GLU A 73 11.49 -1.16 1.98
N LYS A 74 11.43 -0.42 0.86
CA LYS A 74 12.44 -0.51 -0.20
C LYS A 74 13.83 -0.09 0.29
N LYS A 75 13.90 0.95 1.13
CA LYS A 75 15.16 1.49 1.65
C LYS A 75 15.83 0.57 2.66
N VAL A 76 15.07 -0.01 3.59
CA VAL A 76 15.63 -0.77 4.73
C VAL A 76 15.61 -2.28 4.48
N LEU A 77 14.52 -2.81 3.93
CA LEU A 77 14.38 -4.25 3.67
C LEU A 77 14.86 -4.65 2.27
N GLY A 78 14.91 -3.71 1.34
CA GLY A 78 15.27 -3.93 -0.06
C GLY A 78 14.08 -4.39 -0.92
N HIS A 79 14.25 -4.26 -2.24
CA HIS A 79 13.19 -4.54 -3.23
C HIS A 79 12.61 -5.96 -3.13
N ARG A 80 13.44 -6.97 -2.84
CA ARG A 80 12.99 -8.37 -2.74
C ARG A 80 12.02 -8.57 -1.57
N LYS A 81 12.30 -8.00 -0.40
CA LYS A 81 11.43 -8.10 0.78
C LYS A 81 10.17 -7.26 0.62
N HIS A 82 10.28 -6.07 0.02
CA HIS A 82 9.10 -5.28 -0.36
C HIS A 82 8.15 -6.07 -1.28
N LYS A 83 8.70 -6.76 -2.30
CA LYS A 83 7.89 -7.62 -3.18
C LYS A 83 7.22 -8.76 -2.40
N ASN A 84 7.94 -9.40 -1.48
CA ASN A 84 7.36 -10.44 -0.62
C ASN A 84 6.18 -9.90 0.20
N ILE A 85 6.28 -8.70 0.78
CA ILE A 85 5.17 -8.06 1.49
C ILE A 85 3.95 -7.88 0.58
N TYR A 86 4.17 -7.42 -0.66
CA TYR A 86 3.10 -7.29 -1.65
C TYR A 86 2.45 -8.65 -1.99
N ASP A 87 3.26 -9.68 -2.22
CA ASP A 87 2.76 -11.02 -2.55
C ASP A 87 1.90 -11.58 -1.40
N ARG A 88 2.32 -11.38 -0.14
CA ARG A 88 1.54 -11.72 1.05
C ARG A 88 0.27 -10.89 1.20
N GLU A 89 0.30 -9.59 0.85
CA GLU A 89 -0.90 -8.75 0.80
C GLU A 89 -1.95 -9.32 -0.15
N MET A 90 -1.52 -9.74 -1.35
CA MET A 90 -2.41 -10.35 -2.35
C MET A 90 -2.97 -11.70 -1.86
N GLU A 91 -2.15 -12.50 -1.17
CA GLU A 91 -2.60 -13.74 -0.53
C GLU A 91 -3.66 -13.47 0.55
N VAL A 92 -3.45 -12.47 1.41
CA VAL A 92 -4.43 -12.07 2.43
C VAL A 92 -5.76 -11.64 1.80
N LEU A 93 -5.71 -10.87 0.69
CA LEU A 93 -6.90 -10.47 -0.06
C LEU A 93 -7.70 -11.68 -0.55
N ASP A 94 -7.03 -12.64 -1.20
CA ASP A 94 -7.67 -13.86 -1.71
C ASP A 94 -8.24 -14.71 -0.57
N LEU A 95 -7.48 -14.91 0.50
CA LEU A 95 -7.93 -15.66 1.67
C LEU A 95 -9.16 -15.02 2.35
N ARG A 96 -9.19 -13.69 2.49
CA ARG A 96 -10.36 -12.96 3.03
C ARG A 96 -11.57 -13.13 2.11
N LYS A 97 -11.41 -13.05 0.79
CA LYS A 97 -12.49 -13.30 -0.18
C LYS A 97 -13.06 -14.72 -0.06
N ARG A 98 -12.20 -15.71 0.17
CA ARG A 98 -12.58 -17.12 0.39
C ARG A 98 -13.04 -17.44 1.82
N ARG A 99 -13.23 -16.41 2.67
CA ARG A 99 -13.65 -16.54 4.09
C ARG A 99 -12.69 -17.38 4.96
N ARG A 100 -11.42 -17.51 4.56
CA ARG A 100 -10.37 -18.25 5.30
C ARG A 100 -9.67 -17.35 6.32
N HIS A 101 -10.46 -16.73 7.21
CA HIS A 101 -9.98 -15.68 8.12
C HIS A 101 -8.83 -16.12 9.04
N LYS A 102 -8.84 -17.37 9.54
CA LYS A 102 -7.76 -17.89 10.38
C LYS A 102 -6.41 -17.95 9.65
N VAL A 103 -6.43 -18.36 8.38
CA VAL A 103 -5.21 -18.43 7.54
C VAL A 103 -4.77 -17.02 7.15
N ALA A 104 -5.71 -16.16 6.76
CA ALA A 104 -5.42 -14.75 6.47
C ALA A 104 -4.74 -14.04 7.65
N LYS A 105 -5.17 -14.33 8.89
CA LYS A 105 -4.54 -13.79 10.11
C LYS A 105 -3.10 -14.27 10.28
N LYS A 106 -2.80 -15.53 9.98
CA LYS A 106 -1.43 -16.06 10.03
C LYS A 106 -0.52 -15.34 9.02
N VAL A 107 -0.96 -15.22 7.77
CA VAL A 107 -0.20 -14.51 6.73
C VAL A 107 -0.02 -13.03 7.07
N THR A 108 -1.03 -12.41 7.67
CA THR A 108 -0.92 -11.03 8.17
C THR A 108 0.16 -10.91 9.25
N GLN A 109 0.24 -11.88 10.16
CA GLN A 109 1.29 -11.89 11.19
C GLN A 109 2.70 -12.01 10.57
N GLU A 110 2.87 -12.83 9.53
CA GLU A 110 4.15 -12.91 8.81
C GLU A 110 4.58 -11.54 8.22
N VAL A 111 3.62 -10.76 7.72
CA VAL A 111 3.91 -9.38 7.25
C VAL A 111 4.28 -8.47 8.41
N VAL A 112 3.58 -8.57 9.54
CA VAL A 112 3.88 -7.81 10.76
C VAL A 112 5.30 -8.09 11.26
N ASP A 113 5.71 -9.37 11.27
CA ASP A 113 7.05 -9.79 11.70
C ASP A 113 8.12 -9.27 10.74
N LEU A 114 7.87 -9.30 9.43
CA LEU A 114 8.76 -8.66 8.42
C LEU A 114 8.88 -7.15 8.61
N TRP A 115 7.83 -6.52 9.15
CA TRP A 115 7.74 -5.09 9.41
C TRP A 115 8.35 -4.66 10.74
N GLU A 116 8.60 -5.58 11.67
CA GLU A 116 9.14 -5.29 13.00
C GLU A 116 10.42 -4.42 12.95
N PRO A 117 11.44 -4.72 12.11
CA PRO A 117 12.65 -3.90 12.04
C PRO A 117 12.40 -2.46 11.59
N LEU A 118 11.35 -2.23 10.81
CA LEU A 118 11.00 -0.90 10.29
C LEU A 118 10.39 -0.01 11.36
N ARG A 119 9.72 -0.59 12.37
CA ARG A 119 9.06 0.17 13.45
C ARG A 119 10.08 0.94 14.29
N HIS A 120 11.26 0.36 14.52
CA HIS A 120 12.36 1.03 15.22
C HIS A 120 12.98 2.19 14.41
N THR A 121 12.72 2.25 13.10
CA THR A 121 13.20 3.33 12.23
C THR A 121 12.19 4.48 12.09
N GLN A 122 10.93 4.26 12.50
CA GLN A 122 9.88 5.28 12.50
C GLN A 122 9.78 6.04 13.85
N ALA A 123 10.48 5.58 14.89
CA ALA A 123 10.51 6.18 16.23
C ALA A 123 11.51 7.33 16.34
#